data_AF-A0AB38TY70-F1
#
_entry.id   AF-A0AB38TY70-F1
#
_cell.length_a   1.000
_cell.length_b   1.000
_cell.length_c   1.000
_cell.angle_alpha   90.00
_cell.angle_beta   90.00
_cell.angle_gamma   90.00
#
_symmetry.space_group_name_H-M   'P 1'
#
loop_
_entity.id
_entity.type
_entity.pdbx_description
1 polymer ?
#
loop_
_entity_poly.entity_id
_entity_poly.type
_entity_poly.pdbx_seq_one_letter_code
_entity_poly.pdbx_strand_id
1 'polypeptide(L)'
;MIEAAQFVEAARKRGFDWYAGVPCSYLTPFINYVLQDPTLHYVSAANEGDAVALVAGATLGGRRGIAMMQNSGLGNAVSPLTSLTWTFKLPQLLIVTWRGKPGEHDEPQHALMGPITPQMLDTMEIPWELFPTEADQIAPTLERAIRHMDETGRPYALVMQKGSVASYPLKDAPMPAPRAQAATPVSARAAAAEQPTRQQALAAVIERTPLDSTVVLASTGFCGRELYALDDRANQLYMVGSMGCVTPLALGLALARPDLTVVAVDGDGAALMRMGAFATLGAYGPGNLVHLLLDNGAHESTGGQSTVSPCVSFAGVAAACGYASAREGGDLGVIDALFAEPADGTRFASLSIRAGVPDGLPRPTVTPVEVKERLMRHIGAGAQ
;
A
#
# COMPACT_ATOMS: atom_id res chain seq x y z
N MET A 1 -15.95 3.98 -28.43
CA MET A 1 -15.95 3.58 -27.01
C MET A 1 -15.92 2.06 -26.96
N ILE A 2 -15.21 1.49 -26.00
CA ILE A 2 -15.08 0.03 -25.85
C ILE A 2 -16.00 -0.49 -24.74
N GLU A 3 -16.26 -1.79 -24.72
CA GLU A 3 -16.84 -2.48 -23.57
C GLU A 3 -15.77 -2.75 -22.50
N ALA A 4 -16.14 -2.72 -21.21
CA ALA A 4 -15.20 -2.98 -20.11
C ALA A 4 -14.51 -4.36 -20.26
N ALA A 5 -15.28 -5.38 -20.67
CA ALA A 5 -14.78 -6.74 -20.91
C ALA A 5 -13.64 -6.78 -21.95
N GLN A 6 -13.69 -5.94 -22.99
CA GLN A 6 -12.68 -5.95 -24.05
C GLN A 6 -11.30 -5.57 -23.50
N PHE A 7 -11.26 -4.57 -22.61
CA PHE A 7 -10.00 -4.17 -21.96
C PHE A 7 -9.59 -5.15 -20.87
N VAL A 8 -10.50 -5.47 -19.95
CA VAL A 8 -10.18 -6.29 -18.77
C VAL A 8 -9.70 -7.68 -19.17
N GLU A 9 -10.34 -8.34 -20.13
CA GLU A 9 -9.89 -9.66 -20.57
C GLU A 9 -8.58 -9.61 -21.36
N ALA A 10 -8.32 -8.53 -22.10
CA ALA A 10 -7.04 -8.33 -22.77
C ALA A 10 -5.89 -8.08 -21.77
N ALA A 11 -6.17 -7.37 -20.68
CA ALA A 11 -5.24 -7.11 -19.59
C ALA A 11 -5.00 -8.39 -18.76
N ARG A 12 -6.05 -9.16 -18.44
CA ARG A 12 -5.96 -10.46 -17.74
C ARG A 12 -5.06 -11.44 -18.46
N LYS A 13 -5.21 -11.56 -19.79
CA LYS A 13 -4.31 -12.40 -20.63
C LYS A 13 -2.84 -12.00 -20.55
N ARG A 14 -2.54 -10.80 -20.06
CA ARG A 14 -1.20 -10.24 -19.87
C ARG A 14 -0.80 -10.15 -18.39
N GLY A 15 -1.52 -10.86 -17.51
CA GLY A 15 -1.21 -11.00 -16.09
C GLY A 15 -1.76 -9.90 -15.19
N PHE A 16 -2.59 -8.97 -15.70
CA PHE A 16 -3.27 -7.98 -14.85
C PHE A 16 -4.55 -8.59 -14.27
N ASP A 17 -4.44 -9.11 -13.05
CA ASP A 17 -5.54 -9.65 -12.24
C ASP A 17 -5.76 -8.86 -10.93
N TRP A 18 -4.87 -7.91 -10.60
CA TRP A 18 -4.99 -7.04 -9.42
C TRP A 18 -5.42 -5.62 -9.77
N TYR A 19 -6.40 -5.13 -9.03
CA TYR A 19 -6.96 -3.80 -9.18
C TYR A 19 -7.12 -3.15 -7.81
N ALA A 20 -6.74 -1.89 -7.70
CA ALA A 20 -7.07 -1.08 -6.53
C ALA A 20 -7.36 0.35 -6.94
N GLY A 21 -8.20 1.04 -6.19
CA GLY A 21 -8.50 2.43 -6.52
C GLY A 21 -9.55 3.08 -5.66
N VAL A 22 -9.77 4.36 -5.95
CA VAL A 22 -10.88 5.16 -5.45
C VAL A 22 -11.86 5.38 -6.61
N PRO A 23 -13.17 5.12 -6.43
CA PRO A 23 -14.14 5.24 -7.51
C PRO A 23 -14.22 6.64 -8.15
N CYS A 24 -14.40 6.66 -9.47
CA CYS A 24 -14.76 7.84 -10.26
C CYS A 24 -15.90 7.45 -11.21
N SER A 25 -16.78 8.39 -11.58
CA SER A 25 -17.90 8.10 -12.48
C SER A 25 -17.46 7.60 -13.87
N TYR A 26 -16.27 7.96 -14.35
CA TYR A 26 -15.74 7.43 -15.62
C TYR A 26 -15.21 6.00 -15.47
N LEU A 27 -14.79 5.61 -14.26
CA LEU A 27 -14.34 4.25 -13.92
C LEU A 27 -15.50 3.32 -13.58
N THR A 28 -16.69 3.84 -13.27
CA THR A 28 -17.86 3.02 -12.86
C THR A 28 -18.07 1.76 -13.70
N PRO A 29 -18.18 1.81 -15.05
CA PRO A 29 -18.39 0.57 -15.82
C PRO A 29 -17.22 -0.41 -15.69
N PHE A 30 -16.00 0.11 -15.57
CA PHE A 30 -14.79 -0.68 -15.45
C PHE A 30 -14.70 -1.37 -14.09
N ILE A 31 -14.90 -0.63 -13.00
CA ILE A 31 -14.93 -1.16 -11.62
C ILE A 31 -16.08 -2.16 -11.47
N ASN A 32 -17.27 -1.86 -12.00
CA ASN A 32 -18.41 -2.76 -11.93
C ASN A 32 -18.13 -4.10 -12.63
N TYR A 33 -17.40 -4.10 -13.74
CA TYR A 33 -17.00 -5.33 -14.42
C TYR A 33 -16.05 -6.15 -13.54
N VAL A 34 -15.00 -5.51 -13.01
CA VAL A 34 -14.00 -6.19 -12.16
C VAL A 34 -14.64 -6.76 -10.90
N LEU A 35 -15.50 -6.01 -10.21
CA LEU A 35 -16.18 -6.44 -8.98
C LEU A 35 -17.06 -7.69 -9.15
N GLN A 36 -17.57 -7.91 -10.36
CA GLN A 36 -18.49 -9.01 -10.67
C GLN A 36 -17.78 -10.26 -11.20
N ASP A 37 -16.45 -10.23 -11.36
CA ASP A 37 -15.65 -11.41 -11.70
C ASP A 37 -14.88 -11.91 -10.46
N PRO A 38 -15.26 -13.07 -9.89
CA PRO A 38 -14.61 -13.59 -8.68
C PRO A 38 -13.17 -14.07 -8.91
N THR A 39 -12.70 -14.13 -10.16
CA THR A 39 -11.32 -14.49 -10.52
C THR A 39 -10.40 -13.28 -10.57
N LEU A 40 -10.94 -12.05 -10.44
CA LEU A 40 -10.18 -10.81 -10.34
C LEU A 40 -10.13 -10.33 -8.89
N HIS A 41 -9.06 -9.59 -8.57
CA HIS A 41 -8.88 -8.99 -7.26
C HIS A 41 -9.11 -7.49 -7.34
N TYR A 42 -10.12 -6.99 -6.64
CA TYR A 42 -10.35 -5.55 -6.48
C TYR A 42 -10.32 -5.14 -5.00
N VAL A 43 -9.48 -4.16 -4.67
CA VAL A 43 -9.48 -3.53 -3.35
C VAL A 43 -9.92 -2.07 -3.48
N SER A 44 -11.04 -1.73 -2.84
CA SER A 44 -11.44 -0.33 -2.68
C SER A 44 -10.55 0.34 -1.63
N ALA A 45 -9.67 1.23 -2.08
CA ALA A 45 -8.76 1.95 -1.20
C ALA A 45 -9.46 3.15 -0.56
N ALA A 46 -9.02 3.54 0.64
CA ALA A 46 -9.49 4.77 1.29
C ALA A 46 -8.92 6.04 0.63
N ASN A 47 -7.78 5.91 -0.07
CA ASN A 47 -7.05 7.00 -0.72
C ASN A 47 -6.31 6.44 -1.96
N GLU A 48 -6.16 7.24 -3.01
CA GLU A 48 -5.47 6.86 -4.24
C GLU A 48 -3.99 6.51 -4.04
N GLY A 49 -3.32 7.19 -3.11
CA GLY A 49 -1.97 6.84 -2.70
C GLY A 49 -1.90 5.47 -2.01
N ASP A 50 -2.96 5.01 -1.34
CA ASP A 50 -3.01 3.66 -0.76
C ASP A 50 -3.19 2.62 -1.85
N ALA A 51 -3.98 2.92 -2.88
CA ALA A 51 -4.12 2.06 -4.05
C ALA A 51 -2.78 1.83 -4.75
N VAL A 52 -1.99 2.90 -4.96
CA VAL A 52 -0.64 2.79 -5.55
C VAL A 52 0.28 1.92 -4.71
N ALA A 53 0.29 2.12 -3.39
CA ALA A 53 1.13 1.35 -2.48
C ALA A 53 0.69 -0.12 -2.39
N LEU A 54 -0.61 -0.40 -2.39
CA LEU A 54 -1.16 -1.76 -2.41
C LEU A 54 -0.77 -2.50 -3.68
N VAL A 55 -0.96 -1.89 -4.85
CA VAL A 55 -0.55 -2.50 -6.12
C VAL A 55 0.96 -2.73 -6.14
N ALA A 56 1.76 -1.81 -5.60
CA ALA A 56 3.20 -2.00 -5.47
C ALA A 56 3.55 -3.23 -4.58
N GLY A 57 2.72 -3.54 -3.58
CA GLY A 57 2.85 -4.71 -2.72
C GLY A 57 2.53 -6.01 -3.46
N ALA A 58 1.47 -6.01 -4.27
CA ALA A 58 1.17 -7.12 -5.16
C ALA A 58 2.30 -7.35 -6.19
N THR A 59 2.89 -6.27 -6.71
CA THR A 59 4.08 -6.32 -7.57
C THR A 59 5.29 -6.94 -6.87
N LEU A 60 5.56 -6.60 -5.60
CA LEU A 60 6.58 -7.29 -4.81
C LEU A 60 6.30 -8.79 -4.68
N GLY A 61 5.03 -9.19 -4.64
CA GLY A 61 4.59 -10.59 -4.64
C GLY A 61 4.63 -11.29 -5.99
N GLY A 62 5.07 -10.62 -7.07
CA GLY A 62 5.20 -11.19 -8.41
C GLY A 62 3.94 -11.07 -9.27
N ARG A 63 3.00 -10.19 -8.89
CA ARG A 63 1.75 -9.96 -9.64
C ARG A 63 1.81 -8.66 -10.42
N ARG A 64 1.01 -8.52 -11.49
CA ARG A 64 0.82 -7.23 -12.16
C ARG A 64 -0.51 -6.64 -11.74
N GLY A 65 -0.51 -5.34 -11.44
CA GLY A 65 -1.73 -4.67 -11.01
C GLY A 65 -1.95 -3.31 -11.66
N ILE A 66 -3.19 -2.86 -11.52
CA ILE A 66 -3.71 -1.61 -12.05
C ILE A 66 -4.20 -0.74 -10.89
N ALA A 67 -3.57 0.42 -10.69
CA ALA A 67 -4.08 1.44 -9.78
C ALA A 67 -4.99 2.41 -10.55
N MET A 68 -6.20 2.63 -10.04
CA MET A 68 -7.25 3.41 -10.71
C MET A 68 -7.65 4.61 -9.87
N MET A 69 -7.76 5.76 -10.51
CA MET A 69 -8.11 7.00 -9.82
C MET A 69 -8.69 8.06 -10.75
N GLN A 70 -9.35 9.04 -10.14
CA GLN A 70 -9.56 10.32 -10.80
C GLN A 70 -8.22 11.09 -10.88
N ASN A 71 -8.06 11.98 -11.86
CA ASN A 71 -6.90 12.86 -11.94
C ASN A 71 -6.68 13.76 -10.70
N SER A 72 -7.73 14.13 -9.95
CA SER A 72 -7.55 14.83 -8.65
C SER A 72 -6.78 13.98 -7.64
N GLY A 73 -7.00 12.67 -7.68
CA GLY A 73 -6.32 11.67 -6.88
C GLY A 73 -4.82 11.58 -7.13
N LEU A 74 -4.32 12.09 -8.27
CA LEU A 74 -2.88 12.24 -8.49
C LEU A 74 -2.23 13.07 -7.38
N GLY A 75 -2.93 14.08 -6.84
CA GLY A 75 -2.43 14.88 -5.72
C GLY A 75 -2.08 14.03 -4.48
N ASN A 76 -2.92 13.05 -4.15
CA ASN A 76 -2.65 12.10 -3.07
C ASN A 76 -1.60 11.03 -3.47
N ALA A 77 -1.58 10.65 -4.74
CA ALA A 77 -0.71 9.61 -5.27
C ALA A 77 0.71 10.08 -5.57
N VAL A 78 0.99 11.40 -5.64
CA VAL A 78 2.34 11.93 -5.94
C VAL A 78 3.41 11.33 -5.03
N SER A 79 3.17 11.30 -3.72
CA SER A 79 4.13 10.77 -2.75
C SER A 79 4.51 9.30 -3.01
N PRO A 80 3.57 8.34 -3.07
CA PRO A 80 3.91 6.94 -3.39
C PRO A 80 4.39 6.74 -4.83
N LEU A 81 3.92 7.51 -5.81
CA LEU A 81 4.44 7.41 -7.17
C LEU A 81 5.92 7.78 -7.22
N THR A 82 6.29 8.93 -6.66
CA THR A 82 7.65 9.50 -6.76
C THR A 82 8.64 8.93 -5.75
N SER A 83 8.18 8.45 -4.58
CA SER A 83 9.08 8.02 -3.51
C SER A 83 8.99 6.54 -3.12
N LEU A 84 8.01 5.79 -3.64
CA LEU A 84 7.92 4.33 -3.52
C LEU A 84 8.11 3.66 -4.89
N THR A 85 7.18 3.87 -5.83
CA THR A 85 7.21 3.11 -7.10
C THR A 85 8.40 3.47 -7.97
N TRP A 86 8.74 4.76 -8.03
CA TRP A 86 9.92 5.25 -8.75
C TRP A 86 11.22 4.79 -8.10
N THR A 87 11.32 4.99 -6.78
CA THR A 87 12.52 4.70 -5.97
C THR A 87 12.88 3.22 -5.97
N PHE A 88 11.88 2.35 -5.79
CA PHE A 88 12.09 0.89 -5.73
C PHE A 88 12.00 0.22 -7.10
N LYS A 89 11.62 0.94 -8.17
CA LYS A 89 11.29 0.36 -9.49
C LYS A 89 10.24 -0.74 -9.37
N LEU A 90 9.05 -0.35 -8.90
CA LEU A 90 7.87 -1.22 -8.80
C LEU A 90 6.89 -0.86 -9.92
N PRO A 91 6.88 -1.62 -11.04
CA PRO A 91 6.01 -1.32 -12.16
C PRO A 91 4.53 -1.56 -11.83
N GLN A 92 3.68 -0.68 -12.33
CA GLN A 92 2.23 -0.82 -12.30
C GLN A 92 1.58 0.02 -13.40
N LEU A 93 0.41 -0.42 -13.87
CA LEU A 93 -0.39 0.36 -14.80
C LEU A 93 -1.28 1.32 -14.01
N LEU A 94 -1.33 2.59 -14.42
CA LEU A 94 -2.24 3.56 -13.87
C LEU A 94 -3.39 3.78 -14.86
N ILE A 95 -4.64 3.78 -14.37
CA ILE A 95 -5.78 4.30 -15.14
C ILE A 95 -6.25 5.56 -14.43
N VAL A 96 -6.05 6.71 -15.09
CA VAL A 96 -6.33 8.03 -14.52
C VAL A 96 -7.42 8.69 -15.34
N THR A 97 -8.58 8.98 -14.74
CA THR A 97 -9.67 9.64 -15.49
C THR A 97 -9.39 11.13 -15.67
N TRP A 98 -9.65 11.66 -16.85
CA TRP A 98 -9.43 13.07 -17.19
C TRP A 98 -10.68 13.93 -16.95
N ARG A 99 -10.97 14.26 -15.69
CA ARG A 99 -12.02 15.24 -15.36
C ARG A 99 -11.54 16.66 -15.66
N GLY A 100 -12.42 17.51 -16.17
CA GLY A 100 -12.11 18.90 -16.53
C GLY A 100 -11.20 19.06 -17.76
N LYS A 101 -11.17 18.08 -18.66
CA LYS A 101 -10.36 18.14 -19.89
C LYS A 101 -10.61 19.46 -20.65
N PRO A 102 -9.57 20.17 -21.13
CA PRO A 102 -9.74 21.39 -21.90
C PRO A 102 -10.70 21.23 -23.08
N GLY A 103 -11.63 22.18 -23.23
CA GLY A 103 -12.65 22.17 -24.27
C GLY A 103 -13.94 21.42 -23.91
N GLU A 104 -14.01 20.78 -22.74
CA GLU A 104 -15.20 20.09 -22.25
C GLU A 104 -15.75 20.78 -20.98
N HIS A 105 -17.07 20.85 -20.86
CA HIS A 105 -17.71 21.34 -19.64
C HIS A 105 -17.73 20.22 -18.58
N ASP A 106 -17.26 20.53 -17.37
CA ASP A 106 -17.27 19.65 -16.20
C ASP A 106 -17.50 20.51 -14.93
N GLU A 107 -17.58 19.86 -13.78
CA GLU A 107 -17.79 20.52 -12.49
C GLU A 107 -16.66 21.53 -12.15
N PRO A 108 -16.97 22.65 -11.46
CA PRO A 108 -16.01 23.72 -11.21
C PRO A 108 -14.70 23.28 -10.53
N GLN A 109 -14.76 22.29 -9.63
CA GLN A 109 -13.58 21.76 -8.94
C GLN A 109 -12.57 21.09 -9.88
N HIS A 110 -12.95 20.74 -11.11
CA HIS A 110 -12.06 20.13 -12.10
C HIS A 110 -11.33 21.16 -12.98
N ALA A 111 -11.70 22.44 -12.91
CA ALA A 111 -11.26 23.48 -13.84
C ALA A 111 -9.73 23.64 -13.94
N LEU A 112 -9.01 23.48 -12.82
CA LEU A 112 -7.54 23.48 -12.82
C LEU A 112 -6.97 22.09 -13.06
N MET A 113 -7.52 21.07 -12.39
CA MET A 113 -6.97 19.72 -12.40
C MET A 113 -6.93 19.12 -13.82
N GLY A 114 -7.96 19.36 -14.63
CA GLY A 114 -8.01 18.86 -15.99
C GLY A 114 -6.88 19.37 -16.89
N PRO A 115 -6.71 20.70 -17.06
CA PRO A 115 -5.63 21.25 -17.88
C PRO A 115 -4.21 20.89 -17.41
N ILE A 116 -3.99 20.64 -16.11
CA ILE A 116 -2.66 20.32 -15.56
C ILE A 116 -2.34 18.81 -15.50
N THR A 117 -3.31 17.94 -15.80
CA THR A 117 -3.13 16.47 -15.66
C THR A 117 -1.93 15.94 -16.46
N PRO A 118 -1.77 16.28 -17.76
CA PRO A 118 -0.57 15.91 -18.52
C PRO A 118 0.73 16.37 -17.84
N GLN A 119 0.78 17.63 -17.41
CA GLN A 119 1.97 18.23 -16.81
C GLN A 119 2.31 17.58 -15.47
N MET A 120 1.31 17.15 -14.69
CA MET A 120 1.55 16.38 -13.47
C MET A 120 2.21 15.03 -13.78
N LEU A 121 1.72 14.30 -14.78
CA LEU A 121 2.31 13.02 -15.21
C LEU A 121 3.72 13.21 -15.75
N ASP A 122 3.93 14.23 -16.60
CA ASP A 122 5.24 14.57 -17.15
C ASP A 122 6.24 14.96 -16.04
N THR A 123 5.79 15.75 -15.05
CA THR A 123 6.62 16.16 -13.90
C THR A 123 7.02 14.98 -13.03
N MET A 124 6.15 13.96 -12.91
CA MET A 124 6.46 12.72 -12.19
C MET A 124 7.27 11.72 -13.03
N GLU A 125 7.63 12.08 -14.27
CA GLU A 125 8.30 11.19 -15.23
C GLU A 125 7.52 9.90 -15.53
N ILE A 126 6.19 9.98 -15.52
CA ILE A 126 5.30 8.85 -15.83
C ILE A 126 4.85 8.98 -17.29
N PRO A 127 5.34 8.14 -18.20
CA PRO A 127 4.85 8.16 -19.58
C PRO A 127 3.37 7.79 -19.61
N TRP A 128 2.66 8.44 -20.52
CA TRP A 128 1.22 8.29 -20.61
C TRP A 128 0.72 8.37 -22.04
N GLU A 129 -0.41 7.72 -22.30
CA GLU A 129 -1.19 7.89 -23.51
C GLU A 129 -2.68 7.88 -23.18
N LEU A 130 -3.54 8.19 -24.17
CA LEU A 130 -4.98 8.11 -23.97
C LEU A 130 -5.41 6.65 -23.79
N PHE A 131 -6.37 6.44 -22.91
CA PHE A 131 -7.04 5.15 -22.76
C PHE A 131 -7.72 4.77 -24.09
N PRO A 132 -7.58 3.52 -24.57
CA PRO A 132 -8.07 3.12 -25.88
C PRO A 132 -9.61 3.16 -25.94
N THR A 133 -10.15 3.70 -27.03
CA THR A 133 -11.60 3.81 -27.26
C THR A 133 -12.11 2.97 -28.44
N GLU A 134 -11.18 2.25 -29.08
CA GLU A 134 -11.40 1.29 -30.16
C GLU A 134 -10.77 -0.06 -29.78
N ALA A 135 -11.45 -1.16 -30.13
CA ALA A 135 -11.11 -2.49 -29.62
C ALA A 135 -9.76 -3.01 -30.15
N ASP A 136 -9.40 -2.65 -31.38
CA ASP A 136 -8.14 -3.01 -32.03
C ASP A 136 -6.93 -2.26 -31.45
N GLN A 137 -7.14 -1.12 -30.78
CA GLN A 137 -6.08 -0.36 -30.10
C GLN A 137 -5.73 -0.89 -28.71
N ILE A 138 -6.59 -1.71 -28.09
CA ILE A 138 -6.39 -2.21 -26.72
C ILE A 138 -5.08 -3.00 -26.58
N ALA A 139 -4.87 -4.00 -27.45
CA ALA A 139 -3.69 -4.86 -27.37
C ALA A 139 -2.38 -4.08 -27.62
N PRO A 140 -2.27 -3.27 -28.70
CA PRO A 140 -1.09 -2.42 -28.92
C PRO A 140 -0.79 -1.47 -27.76
N THR A 141 -1.80 -0.85 -27.14
CA THR A 141 -1.63 0.03 -25.97
C THR A 141 -1.09 -0.74 -24.77
N LEU A 142 -1.69 -1.89 -24.43
CA LEU A 142 -1.21 -2.71 -23.32
C LEU A 142 0.23 -3.19 -23.56
N GLU A 143 0.59 -3.55 -24.79
CA GLU A 143 1.95 -3.98 -25.15
C GLU A 143 2.98 -2.87 -24.99
N ARG A 144 2.64 -1.62 -25.36
CA ARG A 144 3.51 -0.46 -25.11
C ARG A 144 3.72 -0.21 -23.63
N ALA A 145 2.64 -0.22 -22.85
CA ALA A 145 2.69 0.00 -21.40
C ALA A 145 3.52 -1.09 -20.70
N ILE A 146 3.27 -2.36 -21.05
CA ILE A 146 4.01 -3.52 -20.51
C ILE A 146 5.49 -3.43 -20.85
N ARG A 147 5.84 -3.15 -22.11
CA ARG A 147 7.23 -3.02 -22.51
C ARG A 147 7.95 -1.96 -21.68
N HIS A 148 7.34 -0.79 -21.49
CA HIS A 148 7.91 0.25 -20.63
C HIS A 148 8.10 -0.24 -19.19
N MET A 149 7.07 -0.85 -18.61
CA MET A 149 7.10 -1.38 -17.25
C MET A 149 8.21 -2.44 -17.06
N ASP A 150 8.37 -3.35 -18.01
CA ASP A 150 9.35 -4.43 -17.96
C ASP A 150 10.79 -3.90 -18.16
N GLU A 151 10.98 -2.96 -19.09
CA GLU A 151 12.30 -2.38 -19.38
C GLU A 151 12.81 -1.46 -18.27
N THR A 152 11.91 -0.74 -17.61
CA THR A 152 12.30 0.35 -16.70
C THR A 152 11.99 0.06 -15.23
N GLY A 153 11.07 -0.88 -14.97
CA GLY A 153 10.49 -1.14 -13.65
C GLY A 153 9.59 -0.01 -13.14
N ARG A 154 9.12 0.89 -14.00
CA ARG A 154 8.43 2.13 -13.61
C ARG A 154 6.99 2.18 -14.10
N PRO A 155 6.10 2.96 -13.45
CA PRO A 155 4.69 3.01 -13.84
C PRO A 155 4.45 3.56 -15.25
N TYR A 156 3.33 3.16 -15.84
CA TYR A 156 2.81 3.71 -17.11
C TYR A 156 1.36 4.13 -16.92
N ALA A 157 0.93 5.25 -17.49
CA ALA A 157 -0.44 5.76 -17.30
C ALA A 157 -1.29 5.73 -18.57
N LEU A 158 -2.55 5.31 -18.43
CA LEU A 158 -3.60 5.45 -19.42
C LEU A 158 -4.60 6.50 -18.95
N VAL A 159 -4.72 7.59 -19.70
CA VAL A 159 -5.58 8.72 -19.36
C VAL A 159 -6.96 8.52 -19.97
N MET A 160 -7.96 8.22 -19.13
CA MET A 160 -9.31 7.86 -19.53
C MET A 160 -10.22 9.08 -19.69
N GLN A 161 -10.73 9.28 -20.90
CA GLN A 161 -11.68 10.35 -21.20
C GLN A 161 -13.13 9.93 -20.93
N LYS A 162 -14.03 10.91 -20.81
CA LYS A 162 -15.47 10.65 -20.68
C LYS A 162 -15.96 9.80 -21.85
N GLY A 163 -16.73 8.75 -21.54
CA GLY A 163 -17.29 7.88 -22.57
C GLY A 163 -16.26 6.98 -23.26
N SER A 164 -15.08 6.76 -22.69
CA SER A 164 -14.11 5.79 -23.22
C SER A 164 -14.65 4.35 -23.13
N VAL A 165 -15.39 4.05 -22.06
CA VAL A 165 -15.94 2.72 -21.75
C VAL A 165 -17.48 2.80 -21.71
N ALA A 166 -18.15 1.83 -22.34
CA ALA A 166 -19.60 1.68 -22.35
C ALA A 166 -20.15 1.41 -20.95
N SER A 167 -21.41 1.80 -20.72
CA SER A 167 -22.05 1.61 -19.41
C SER A 167 -22.14 0.12 -19.07
N TYR A 168 -21.76 -0.23 -17.85
CA TYR A 168 -21.85 -1.58 -17.33
C TYR A 168 -22.43 -1.53 -15.91
N PRO A 169 -23.65 -2.04 -15.68
CA PRO A 169 -24.31 -1.94 -14.38
C PRO A 169 -23.67 -2.87 -13.35
N LEU A 170 -23.67 -2.42 -12.10
CA LEU A 170 -23.38 -3.26 -10.95
C LEU A 170 -24.62 -4.10 -10.66
N LYS A 171 -24.53 -5.42 -10.80
CA LYS A 171 -25.65 -6.33 -10.46
C LYS A 171 -25.54 -6.76 -9.00
N ASP A 172 -24.40 -7.34 -8.65
CA ASP A 172 -24.05 -7.74 -7.29
C ASP A 172 -22.71 -7.08 -6.93
N ALA A 173 -22.65 -6.47 -5.75
CA ALA A 173 -21.40 -6.03 -5.14
C ALA A 173 -21.11 -6.90 -3.92
N PRO A 174 -20.05 -7.72 -3.95
CA PRO A 174 -19.58 -8.35 -2.73
C PRO A 174 -19.16 -7.24 -1.75
N MET A 175 -19.89 -7.14 -0.64
CA MET A 175 -19.46 -6.31 0.49
C MET A 175 -18.54 -7.14 1.38
N PRO A 176 -17.39 -6.59 1.83
CA PRO A 176 -16.63 -7.23 2.89
C PRO A 176 -17.55 -7.49 4.09
N ALA A 177 -17.62 -8.73 4.54
CA ALA A 177 -18.41 -9.08 5.70
C ALA A 177 -17.80 -8.39 6.94
N PRO A 178 -18.59 -7.65 7.73
CA PRO A 178 -18.09 -7.06 8.97
C PRO A 178 -17.55 -8.17 9.88
N ARG A 179 -16.30 -8.02 10.32
CA ARG A 179 -15.74 -8.87 11.37
C ARG A 179 -16.30 -8.43 12.72
N ALA A 180 -16.48 -9.38 13.63
CA ALA A 180 -16.79 -9.05 15.02
C ALA A 180 -15.67 -8.16 15.57
N GLN A 181 -16.06 -7.11 16.31
CA GLN A 181 -15.07 -6.24 16.93
C GLN A 181 -14.21 -7.05 17.90
N ALA A 182 -12.90 -7.04 17.66
CA ALA A 182 -11.96 -7.62 18.59
C ALA A 182 -12.05 -6.91 19.94
N ALA A 183 -11.96 -7.68 21.03
CA ALA A 183 -11.67 -7.09 22.33
C ALA A 183 -10.36 -6.30 22.23
N THR A 184 -10.33 -5.12 22.84
CA THR A 184 -9.14 -4.27 22.96
C THR A 184 -8.58 -4.39 24.37
N PRO A 185 -7.78 -5.44 24.68
CA PRO A 185 -7.01 -5.42 25.91
C PRO A 185 -6.00 -4.28 25.79
N VAL A 186 -6.35 -3.17 26.45
CA VAL A 186 -5.49 -1.99 26.61
C VAL A 186 -4.82 -2.13 27.97
N SER A 187 -3.50 -2.24 28.00
CA SER A 187 -2.76 -1.98 29.23
C SER A 187 -2.46 -0.48 29.32
N ALA A 188 -2.40 0.07 30.53
CA ALA A 188 -1.99 1.46 30.73
C ALA A 188 -0.62 1.72 30.05
N ARG A 189 -0.43 2.90 29.45
CA ARG A 189 0.89 3.32 28.94
C ARG A 189 1.86 3.31 30.13
N ALA A 190 2.89 2.47 30.06
CA ALA A 190 3.96 2.44 31.05
C ALA A 190 4.65 3.81 31.11
N ALA A 191 5.24 4.14 32.26
CA ALA A 191 6.05 5.35 32.39
C ALA A 191 7.16 5.34 31.32
N ALA A 192 7.47 6.48 30.71
CA ALA A 192 8.42 6.56 29.59
C ALA A 192 9.80 5.95 29.89
N ALA A 193 10.24 5.94 31.15
CA ALA A 193 11.50 5.35 31.57
C ALA A 193 11.53 3.80 31.53
N GLU A 194 10.35 3.16 31.57
CA GLU A 194 10.19 1.70 31.58
C GLU A 194 9.86 1.14 30.18
N GLN A 195 9.61 2.02 29.21
CA GLN A 195 9.29 1.62 27.85
C GLN A 195 10.52 1.09 27.10
N PRO A 196 10.37 0.04 26.26
CA PRO A 196 11.45 -0.47 25.44
C PRO A 196 11.91 0.56 24.41
N THR A 197 13.16 0.41 23.95
CA THR A 197 13.64 1.14 22.77
C THR A 197 13.04 0.57 21.49
N ARG A 198 13.06 1.37 20.42
CA ARG A 198 12.82 0.88 19.06
C ARG A 198 13.70 -0.32 18.71
N GLN A 199 14.99 -0.30 19.06
CA GLN A 199 15.89 -1.43 18.83
C GLN A 199 15.46 -2.72 19.55
N GLN A 200 15.01 -2.62 20.80
CA GLN A 200 14.51 -3.78 21.55
C GLN A 200 13.25 -4.36 20.90
N ALA A 201 12.34 -3.50 20.45
CA ALA A 201 11.14 -3.92 19.72
C ALA A 201 11.49 -4.60 18.39
N LEU A 202 12.40 -4.02 17.60
CA LEU A 202 12.83 -4.57 16.31
C LEU A 202 13.61 -5.89 16.47
N ALA A 203 14.43 -6.03 17.52
CA ALA A 203 15.08 -7.30 17.86
C ALA A 203 14.04 -8.39 18.18
N ALA A 204 12.99 -8.04 18.95
CA ALA A 204 11.89 -8.97 19.23
C ALA A 204 11.13 -9.38 17.95
N VAL A 205 10.92 -8.46 16.99
CA VAL A 205 10.35 -8.80 15.67
C VAL A 205 11.26 -9.77 14.92
N ILE A 206 12.57 -9.50 14.89
CA ILE A 206 13.59 -10.32 14.25
C ILE A 206 13.58 -11.78 14.78
N GLU A 207 13.41 -11.97 16.09
CA GLU A 207 13.33 -13.30 16.72
C GLU A 207 12.08 -14.09 16.32
N ARG A 208 10.98 -13.38 15.98
CA ARG A 208 9.67 -13.97 15.68
C ARG A 208 9.37 -14.03 14.17
N THR A 209 10.36 -13.70 13.34
CA THR A 209 10.22 -13.66 11.87
C THR A 209 11.21 -14.61 11.18
N PRO A 210 10.90 -15.91 11.13
CA PRO A 210 11.71 -16.90 10.41
C PRO A 210 11.94 -16.50 8.95
N LEU A 211 13.17 -16.66 8.49
CA LEU A 211 13.61 -16.15 7.18
C LEU A 211 12.76 -16.70 6.02
N ASP A 212 12.40 -17.98 6.05
CA ASP A 212 11.82 -18.69 4.90
C ASP A 212 10.29 -18.59 4.80
N SER A 213 9.62 -18.09 5.84
CA SER A 213 8.14 -18.05 5.90
C SER A 213 7.57 -16.69 6.23
N THR A 214 8.41 -15.66 6.40
CA THR A 214 7.98 -14.33 6.76
C THR A 214 8.61 -13.25 5.89
N VAL A 215 7.93 -12.12 5.75
CA VAL A 215 8.48 -10.87 5.18
C VAL A 215 8.26 -9.74 6.18
N VAL A 216 9.28 -8.91 6.40
CA VAL A 216 9.19 -7.75 7.29
C VAL A 216 9.38 -6.46 6.49
N LEU A 217 8.36 -5.61 6.52
CA LEU A 217 8.33 -4.32 5.85
C LEU A 217 8.39 -3.23 6.92
N ALA A 218 9.49 -2.48 6.97
CA ALA A 218 9.67 -1.41 7.94
C ALA A 218 9.37 -0.05 7.30
N SER A 219 8.62 0.78 8.03
CA SER A 219 8.24 2.14 7.63
C SER A 219 9.46 3.07 7.52
N THR A 220 9.24 4.20 6.85
CA THR A 220 10.27 5.22 6.63
C THR A 220 10.73 5.89 7.92
N GLY A 221 11.88 6.57 7.86
CA GLY A 221 12.55 7.19 9.00
C GLY A 221 13.53 6.23 9.67
N PHE A 222 13.57 6.24 11.01
CA PHE A 222 14.55 5.44 11.76
C PHE A 222 14.15 3.98 11.93
N CYS A 223 12.88 3.60 11.70
CA CYS A 223 12.42 2.21 11.80
C CYS A 223 13.20 1.28 10.83
N GLY A 224 13.14 1.56 9.52
CA GLY A 224 13.90 0.78 8.54
C GLY A 224 15.42 0.84 8.74
N ARG A 225 15.97 1.97 9.21
CA ARG A 225 17.41 2.12 9.45
C ARG A 225 17.91 1.31 10.64
N GLU A 226 17.17 1.29 11.74
CA GLU A 226 17.51 0.47 12.91
C GLU A 226 17.31 -1.01 12.62
N LEU A 227 16.28 -1.39 11.86
CA LEU A 227 16.09 -2.79 11.46
C LEU A 227 17.29 -3.27 10.62
N TYR A 228 17.71 -2.48 9.63
CA TYR A 228 18.90 -2.75 8.83
C TYR A 228 20.18 -2.84 9.68
N ALA A 229 20.36 -1.93 10.64
CA ALA A 229 21.55 -1.89 11.49
C ALA A 229 21.61 -3.07 12.49
N LEU A 230 20.46 -3.59 12.90
CA LEU A 230 20.36 -4.75 13.80
C LEU A 230 20.69 -6.04 13.06
N ASP A 231 20.02 -6.29 11.93
CA ASP A 231 20.24 -7.50 11.13
C ASP A 231 19.66 -7.36 9.72
N ASP A 232 20.51 -7.11 8.72
CA ASP A 232 20.12 -6.99 7.33
C ASP A 232 19.84 -8.38 6.70
N ARG A 233 18.55 -8.70 6.50
CA ARG A 233 18.10 -10.03 6.04
C ARG A 233 17.39 -10.00 4.70
N ALA A 234 17.44 -11.13 3.99
CA ALA A 234 16.84 -11.29 2.67
C ALA A 234 15.30 -11.13 2.65
N ASN A 235 14.64 -11.37 3.78
CA ASN A 235 13.19 -11.22 3.92
C ASN A 235 12.74 -9.83 4.42
N GLN A 236 13.63 -8.84 4.44
CA GLN A 236 13.33 -7.49 4.94
C GLN A 236 13.36 -6.46 3.82
N LEU A 237 12.44 -5.49 3.90
CA LEU A 237 12.46 -4.27 3.09
C LEU A 237 12.37 -3.03 3.97
N TYR A 238 13.26 -2.06 3.70
CA TYR A 238 13.36 -0.80 4.43
C TYR A 238 12.80 0.32 3.57
N MET A 239 11.58 0.77 3.86
CA MET A 239 10.96 1.85 3.09
C MET A 239 11.72 3.16 3.36
N VAL A 240 12.15 3.86 2.32
CA VAL A 240 12.96 5.10 2.46
C VAL A 240 12.16 6.39 2.29
N GLY A 241 10.95 6.32 1.74
CA GLY A 241 10.05 7.45 1.48
C GLY A 241 8.59 7.06 1.72
N SER A 242 7.63 7.81 1.17
CA SER A 242 6.21 7.41 1.18
C SER A 242 5.64 7.10 2.57
N MET A 243 5.83 8.01 3.53
CA MET A 243 5.32 7.85 4.91
C MET A 243 3.82 7.47 4.90
N GLY A 244 3.48 6.45 5.70
CA GLY A 244 2.13 5.88 5.77
C GLY A 244 1.81 4.81 4.72
N CYS A 245 2.71 4.50 3.77
CA CYS A 245 2.44 3.51 2.72
C CYS A 245 2.84 2.07 3.07
N VAL A 246 3.52 1.83 4.20
CA VAL A 246 4.00 0.48 4.54
C VAL A 246 2.85 -0.51 4.75
N THR A 247 1.73 -0.06 5.30
CA THR A 247 0.57 -0.91 5.61
C THR A 247 -0.25 -1.27 4.36
N PRO A 248 -0.57 -0.35 3.42
CA PRO A 248 -1.10 -0.74 2.12
C PRO A 248 -0.16 -1.64 1.31
N LEU A 249 1.16 -1.36 1.33
CA LEU A 249 2.17 -2.21 0.67
C LEU A 249 2.13 -3.63 1.23
N ALA A 250 2.09 -3.77 2.56
CA ALA A 250 2.00 -5.05 3.24
C ALA A 250 0.70 -5.80 2.91
N LEU A 251 -0.43 -5.09 2.84
CA LEU A 251 -1.71 -5.67 2.44
C LEU A 251 -1.65 -6.27 1.03
N GLY A 252 -1.10 -5.52 0.06
CA GLY A 252 -0.94 -6.02 -1.30
C GLY A 252 -0.06 -7.26 -1.38
N LEU A 253 1.05 -7.28 -0.64
CA LEU A 253 1.94 -8.43 -0.60
C LEU A 253 1.29 -9.64 0.08
N ALA A 254 0.62 -9.45 1.22
CA ALA A 254 -0.01 -10.53 1.98
C ALA A 254 -1.13 -11.22 1.18
N LEU A 255 -1.90 -10.44 0.42
CA LEU A 255 -2.94 -10.94 -0.47
C LEU A 255 -2.34 -11.69 -1.67
N ALA A 256 -1.23 -11.21 -2.24
CA ALA A 256 -0.55 -11.87 -3.36
C ALA A 256 0.22 -13.15 -2.95
N ARG A 257 0.64 -13.23 -1.68
CA ARG A 257 1.45 -14.29 -1.09
C ARG A 257 0.83 -14.86 0.19
N PRO A 258 -0.30 -15.59 0.07
CA PRO A 258 -0.97 -16.22 1.21
C PRO A 258 -0.10 -17.28 1.91
N ASP A 259 0.97 -17.74 1.26
CA ASP A 259 1.95 -18.69 1.79
C ASP A 259 2.97 -18.06 2.77
N LEU A 260 3.04 -16.73 2.86
CA LEU A 260 3.99 -16.02 3.71
C LEU A 260 3.27 -15.20 4.79
N THR A 261 3.87 -15.09 5.97
CA THR A 261 3.44 -14.09 6.97
C THR A 261 4.08 -12.75 6.67
N VAL A 262 3.28 -11.71 6.43
CA VAL A 262 3.76 -10.36 6.14
C VAL A 262 3.61 -9.49 7.37
N VAL A 263 4.71 -8.91 7.84
CA VAL A 263 4.77 -8.04 9.01
C VAL A 263 5.04 -6.61 8.56
N ALA A 264 4.07 -5.72 8.75
CA ALA A 264 4.27 -4.27 8.66
C ALA A 264 4.70 -3.73 10.02
N VAL A 265 5.89 -3.15 10.09
CA VAL A 265 6.36 -2.37 11.25
C VAL A 265 6.22 -0.89 10.92
N ASP A 266 5.23 -0.25 11.51
CA ASP A 266 4.86 1.14 11.26
C ASP A 266 5.24 2.07 12.43
N GLY A 267 5.19 3.38 12.18
CA GLY A 267 5.37 4.41 13.20
C GLY A 267 4.09 5.22 13.41
N ASP A 268 3.89 5.74 14.62
CA ASP A 268 2.74 6.57 15.00
C ASP A 268 2.46 7.72 14.02
N GLY A 269 3.49 8.47 13.61
CA GLY A 269 3.36 9.57 12.65
C GLY A 269 2.89 9.11 11.26
N ALA A 270 3.33 7.93 10.83
CA ALA A 270 2.93 7.34 9.55
C ALA A 270 1.49 6.81 9.61
N ALA A 271 1.12 6.14 10.71
CA ALA A 271 -0.23 5.67 10.95
C ALA A 271 -1.25 6.84 11.04
N LEU A 272 -0.88 7.95 11.69
CA LEU A 272 -1.69 9.16 11.76
C LEU A 272 -1.92 9.77 10.37
N MET A 273 -0.89 9.80 9.52
CA MET A 273 -0.99 10.36 8.17
C MET A 273 -1.97 9.60 7.28
N ARG A 274 -2.11 8.28 7.48
CA ARG A 274 -2.95 7.39 6.65
C ARG A 274 -3.89 6.52 7.47
N MET A 275 -4.58 7.11 8.44
CA MET A 275 -5.50 6.38 9.32
C MET A 275 -6.66 5.70 8.56
N GLY A 276 -7.05 6.21 7.39
CA GLY A 276 -8.03 5.56 6.51
C GLY A 276 -7.63 4.15 6.07
N ALA A 277 -6.33 3.85 5.98
CA ALA A 277 -5.83 2.52 5.65
C ALA A 277 -6.25 1.46 6.68
N PHE A 278 -6.49 1.82 7.95
CA PHE A 278 -6.99 0.87 8.95
C PHE A 278 -8.32 0.26 8.53
N ALA A 279 -9.25 1.03 7.98
CA ALA A 279 -10.52 0.52 7.48
C ALA A 279 -10.32 -0.47 6.31
N THR A 280 -9.38 -0.17 5.41
CA THR A 280 -9.02 -1.08 4.31
C THR A 280 -8.38 -2.38 4.83
N LEU A 281 -7.43 -2.30 5.78
CA LEU A 281 -6.79 -3.48 6.36
C LEU A 281 -7.75 -4.34 7.18
N GLY A 282 -8.72 -3.75 7.88
CA GLY A 282 -9.74 -4.51 8.59
C GLY A 282 -10.73 -5.20 7.65
N ALA A 283 -11.12 -4.55 6.56
CA ALA A 283 -12.05 -5.09 5.57
C ALA A 283 -11.43 -6.18 4.68
N TYR A 284 -10.21 -5.97 4.19
CA TYR A 284 -9.59 -6.86 3.18
C TYR A 284 -8.41 -7.67 3.71
N GLY A 285 -7.90 -7.33 4.90
CA GLY A 285 -6.64 -7.89 5.35
C GLY A 285 -6.76 -9.36 5.79
N PRO A 286 -5.88 -10.24 5.29
CA PRO A 286 -5.90 -11.67 5.57
C PRO A 286 -5.23 -12.03 6.91
N GLY A 287 -5.41 -13.27 7.37
CA GLY A 287 -4.81 -13.75 8.63
C GLY A 287 -3.28 -13.82 8.66
N ASN A 288 -2.64 -13.83 7.49
CA ASN A 288 -1.18 -13.79 7.35
C ASN A 288 -0.61 -12.35 7.37
N LEU A 289 -1.43 -11.31 7.56
CA LEU A 289 -0.98 -9.93 7.73
C LEU A 289 -0.91 -9.54 9.21
N VAL A 290 0.26 -9.03 9.62
CA VAL A 290 0.55 -8.56 10.97
C VAL A 290 0.94 -7.07 10.90
N HIS A 291 0.29 -6.24 11.71
CA HIS A 291 0.55 -4.81 11.79
C HIS A 291 1.03 -4.44 13.20
N LEU A 292 2.32 -4.14 13.33
CA LEU A 292 2.94 -3.64 14.54
C LEU A 292 3.20 -2.14 14.41
N LEU A 293 2.66 -1.35 15.32
CA LEU A 293 2.91 0.08 15.42
C LEU A 293 3.88 0.37 16.58
N LEU A 294 4.97 1.07 16.30
CA LEU A 294 5.90 1.56 17.32
C LEU A 294 5.59 3.04 17.61
N ASP A 295 5.05 3.32 18.80
CA ASP A 295 4.59 4.65 19.21
C ASP A 295 5.55 5.28 20.21
N ASN A 296 6.36 6.24 19.75
CA ASN A 296 7.23 7.09 20.57
C ASN A 296 6.66 8.51 20.79
N GLY A 297 5.48 8.81 20.25
CA GLY A 297 4.88 10.13 20.28
C GLY A 297 5.66 11.22 19.55
N ALA A 298 6.54 10.88 18.60
CA ALA A 298 7.42 11.85 17.96
C ALA A 298 7.88 11.50 16.53
N HIS A 299 7.93 12.51 15.67
CA HIS A 299 8.64 12.45 14.39
C HIS A 299 10.17 12.52 14.59
N GLU A 300 10.76 11.48 15.19
CA GLU A 300 12.19 11.49 15.56
C GLU A 300 13.13 11.71 14.36
N SER A 301 12.79 11.16 13.19
CA SER A 301 13.63 11.29 11.98
C SER A 301 13.77 12.73 11.44
N THR A 302 12.88 13.64 11.83
CA THR A 302 12.84 15.03 11.36
C THR A 302 13.13 16.06 12.45
N GLY A 303 13.57 15.61 13.63
CA GLY A 303 13.92 16.47 14.76
C GLY A 303 13.11 16.26 16.03
N GLY A 304 12.28 15.20 16.10
CA GLY A 304 11.62 14.80 17.35
C GLY A 304 10.41 15.65 17.72
N GLN A 305 9.76 16.30 16.75
CA GLN A 305 8.52 17.04 16.98
C GLN A 305 7.43 16.06 17.44
N SER A 306 6.69 16.44 18.47
CA SER A 306 5.63 15.60 19.02
C SER A 306 4.54 15.31 17.99
N THR A 307 4.07 14.08 17.96
CA THR A 307 2.84 13.71 17.24
C THR A 307 1.64 13.88 18.17
N VAL A 308 0.44 13.69 17.61
CA VAL A 308 -0.80 13.64 18.40
C VAL A 308 -1.13 12.23 18.89
N SER A 309 -0.21 11.26 18.73
CA SER A 309 -0.42 9.87 19.14
C SER A 309 -0.81 9.69 20.61
N PRO A 310 -0.36 10.53 21.59
CA PRO A 310 -0.78 10.37 22.98
C PRO A 310 -2.28 10.54 23.22
N CYS A 311 -2.99 11.16 22.28
CA CYS A 311 -4.44 11.34 22.33
C CYS A 311 -5.22 10.29 21.53
N VAL A 312 -4.54 9.29 20.97
CA VAL A 312 -5.14 8.28 20.09
C VAL A 312 -4.95 6.89 20.69
N SER A 313 -6.04 6.12 20.80
CA SER A 313 -5.94 4.69 21.01
C SER A 313 -5.90 3.99 19.65
N PHE A 314 -4.71 3.56 19.22
CA PHE A 314 -4.59 2.89 17.92
C PHE A 314 -5.21 1.49 17.95
N ALA A 315 -5.14 0.79 19.08
CA ALA A 315 -5.88 -0.47 19.24
C ALA A 315 -7.39 -0.26 19.17
N GLY A 316 -7.91 0.83 19.74
CA GLY A 316 -9.31 1.22 19.60
C GLY A 316 -9.71 1.48 18.14
N VAL A 317 -8.87 2.22 17.40
CA VAL A 317 -9.06 2.46 15.96
C VAL A 317 -9.05 1.15 15.17
N ALA A 318 -8.05 0.29 15.38
CA ALA A 318 -7.94 -1.00 14.71
C ALA A 318 -9.17 -1.90 14.99
N ALA A 319 -9.61 -2.00 16.24
CA ALA A 319 -10.81 -2.77 16.58
C ALA A 319 -12.07 -2.20 15.92
N ALA A 320 -12.24 -0.87 15.92
CA ALA A 320 -13.36 -0.21 15.26
C ALA A 320 -13.34 -0.40 13.73
N CYS A 321 -12.16 -0.55 13.14
CA CYS A 321 -11.97 -0.83 11.72
C CYS A 321 -12.12 -2.32 11.34
N GLY A 322 -12.32 -3.22 12.30
CA GLY A 322 -12.57 -4.65 12.02
C GLY A 322 -11.31 -5.51 11.90
N TYR A 323 -10.20 -5.10 12.53
CA TYR A 323 -9.06 -6.01 12.71
C TYR A 323 -9.46 -7.23 13.55
N ALA A 324 -8.87 -8.38 13.26
CA ALA A 324 -9.18 -9.63 13.95
C ALA A 324 -8.71 -9.63 15.41
N SER A 325 -7.64 -8.89 15.70
CA SER A 325 -7.20 -8.58 17.06
C SER A 325 -6.55 -7.21 17.11
N ALA A 326 -6.68 -6.52 18.25
CA ALA A 326 -6.08 -5.21 18.47
C ALA A 326 -5.61 -5.09 19.92
N ARG A 327 -4.33 -4.76 20.12
CA ARG A 327 -3.70 -4.65 21.44
C ARG A 327 -2.88 -3.37 21.54
N GLU A 328 -2.79 -2.80 22.73
CA GLU A 328 -1.91 -1.66 23.01
C GLU A 328 -1.25 -1.85 24.38
N GLY A 329 0.06 -1.61 24.43
CA GLY A 329 0.80 -1.72 25.69
C GLY A 329 2.22 -1.15 25.65
N GLY A 330 2.89 -1.19 26.79
CA GLY A 330 4.21 -0.58 27.01
C GLY A 330 5.35 -1.57 27.20
N ASP A 331 5.11 -2.87 27.02
CA ASP A 331 6.09 -3.93 27.21
C ASP A 331 6.16 -4.85 25.97
N LEU A 332 7.30 -5.54 25.81
CA LEU A 332 7.55 -6.40 24.64
C LEU A 332 6.58 -7.58 24.55
N GLY A 333 5.85 -7.93 25.61
CA GLY A 333 4.83 -8.98 25.61
C GLY A 333 3.67 -8.70 24.64
N VAL A 334 3.46 -7.44 24.22
CA VAL A 334 2.51 -7.15 23.13
C VAL A 334 2.95 -7.74 21.79
N ILE A 335 4.27 -7.83 21.55
CA ILE A 335 4.83 -8.46 20.35
C ILE A 335 4.64 -9.97 20.44
N ASP A 336 4.87 -10.58 21.61
CA ASP A 336 4.57 -12.01 21.83
C ASP A 336 3.12 -12.34 21.52
N ALA A 337 2.20 -11.53 22.06
CA ALA A 337 0.78 -11.71 21.82
C ALA A 337 0.36 -11.46 20.35
N LEU A 338 1.10 -10.62 19.62
CA LEU A 338 0.85 -10.33 18.20
C LEU A 338 1.20 -11.53 17.30
N PHE A 339 2.29 -12.23 17.63
CA PHE A 339 2.75 -13.43 16.92
C PHE A 339 2.15 -14.73 17.46
N ALA A 340 1.28 -14.67 18.46
CA ALA A 340 0.55 -15.82 19.01
C ALA A 340 -0.48 -16.38 18.00
N GLU A 341 -1.52 -17.07 18.50
CA GLU A 341 -2.47 -17.86 17.71
C GLU A 341 -2.97 -17.17 16.41
N PRO A 342 -3.12 -17.95 15.31
CA PRO A 342 -3.69 -17.46 14.06
C PRO A 342 -5.09 -16.89 14.26
N ALA A 343 -5.42 -15.85 13.50
CA ALA A 343 -6.75 -15.24 13.48
C ALA A 343 -7.26 -15.12 12.04
N ASP A 344 -8.58 -15.15 11.86
CA ASP A 344 -9.21 -14.82 10.59
C ASP A 344 -9.23 -13.29 10.40
N GLY A 345 -8.10 -12.78 9.92
CA GLY A 345 -7.90 -11.39 9.55
C GLY A 345 -6.65 -10.75 10.14
N THR A 346 -6.41 -9.50 9.74
CA THR A 346 -5.24 -8.74 10.19
C THR A 346 -5.18 -8.61 11.70
N ARG A 347 -4.00 -8.86 12.26
CA ARG A 347 -3.73 -8.67 13.69
C ARG A 347 -2.96 -7.38 13.91
N PHE A 348 -3.32 -6.63 14.96
CA PHE A 348 -2.74 -5.34 15.29
C PHE A 348 -2.18 -5.30 16.72
N ALA A 349 -1.00 -4.70 16.87
CA ALA A 349 -0.50 -4.25 18.17
C ALA A 349 0.15 -2.87 18.07
N SER A 350 -0.10 -2.03 19.06
CA SER A 350 0.64 -0.79 19.31
C SER A 350 1.55 -0.98 20.52
N LEU A 351 2.84 -0.74 20.36
CA LEU A 351 3.84 -0.75 21.42
C LEU A 351 4.30 0.67 21.68
N SER A 352 4.01 1.19 22.87
CA SER A 352 4.64 2.42 23.35
C SER A 352 6.13 2.18 23.58
N ILE A 353 6.97 2.94 22.89
CA ILE A 353 8.43 2.89 22.98
C ILE A 353 8.96 4.24 23.44
N ARG A 354 10.12 4.26 24.11
CA ARG A 354 10.79 5.52 24.43
C ARG A 354 11.42 6.13 23.19
N ALA A 355 11.39 7.46 23.09
CA ALA A 355 12.16 8.20 22.09
C ALA A 355 13.67 7.99 22.30
N GLY A 356 14.42 7.99 21.22
CA GLY A 356 15.86 7.81 21.19
C GLY A 356 16.32 7.16 19.90
N VAL A 357 17.54 7.52 19.49
CA VAL A 357 18.23 6.96 18.33
C VAL A 357 19.65 6.62 18.77
N PRO A 358 20.18 5.45 18.40
CA PRO A 358 21.57 5.10 18.69
C PRO A 358 22.56 6.07 18.07
N ASP A 359 23.62 6.40 18.81
CA ASP A 359 24.73 7.20 18.28
C ASP A 359 25.34 6.53 17.06
N GLY A 360 25.55 7.31 15.99
CA GLY A 360 26.16 6.81 14.77
C GLY A 360 25.31 5.82 13.96
N LEU A 361 23.98 5.77 14.15
CA LEU A 361 23.08 4.91 13.38
C LEU A 361 23.39 4.97 11.87
N PRO A 362 23.81 3.88 11.22
CA PRO A 362 24.19 3.91 9.82
C PRO A 362 22.99 4.18 8.90
N ARG A 363 23.29 4.53 7.65
CA ARG A 363 22.33 4.46 6.55
C ARG A 363 22.51 3.12 5.83
N PRO A 364 21.43 2.49 5.33
CA PRO A 364 21.55 1.33 4.47
C PRO A 364 22.50 1.61 3.30
N THR A 365 23.48 0.74 3.09
CA THR A 365 24.39 0.81 1.93
C THR A 365 23.78 0.14 0.70
N VAL A 366 22.83 -0.76 0.92
CA VAL A 366 21.99 -1.37 -0.10
C VAL A 366 20.96 -0.37 -0.62
N THR A 367 20.88 -0.23 -1.94
CA THR A 367 19.93 0.69 -2.58
C THR A 367 18.50 0.15 -2.51
N PRO A 368 17.46 1.00 -2.60
CA PRO A 368 16.06 0.55 -2.62
C PRO A 368 15.76 -0.52 -3.68
N VAL A 369 16.35 -0.40 -4.87
CA VAL A 369 16.20 -1.38 -5.96
C VAL A 369 16.81 -2.72 -5.58
N GLU A 370 18.02 -2.73 -5.03
CA GLU A 370 18.70 -3.96 -4.58
C GLU A 370 17.96 -4.64 -3.43
N VAL A 371 17.43 -3.89 -2.46
CA VAL A 371 16.59 -4.44 -1.38
C VAL A 371 15.35 -5.12 -1.96
N LYS A 372 14.64 -4.44 -2.88
CA LYS A 372 13.47 -5.01 -3.56
C LYS A 372 13.82 -6.28 -4.33
N GLU A 373 14.90 -6.26 -5.10
CA GLU A 373 15.34 -7.41 -5.91
C GLU A 373 15.74 -8.60 -5.04
N ARG A 374 16.46 -8.33 -3.94
CA ARG A 374 16.81 -9.34 -2.95
C ARG A 374 15.56 -9.98 -2.36
N LEU A 375 14.60 -9.17 -1.91
CA LEU A 375 13.36 -9.66 -1.33
C LEU A 375 12.56 -10.48 -2.36
N MET A 376 12.34 -9.96 -3.56
CA MET A 376 11.60 -10.67 -4.61
C MET A 376 12.26 -12.00 -4.97
N ARG A 377 13.59 -12.05 -5.05
CA ARG A 377 14.32 -13.30 -5.29
C ARG A 377 14.15 -14.28 -4.13
N HIS A 378 14.28 -13.79 -2.89
CA HIS A 378 14.14 -14.59 -1.66
C HIS A 378 12.78 -15.27 -1.59
N ILE A 379 11.71 -14.54 -1.90
CA ILE A 379 10.36 -15.08 -1.85
C ILE A 379 9.95 -15.81 -3.15
N GLY A 380 10.79 -15.86 -4.19
CA GLY A 380 10.44 -16.49 -5.47
C GLY A 380 9.45 -15.71 -6.33
N ALA A 381 9.40 -14.39 -6.20
CA ALA A 381 8.54 -13.46 -6.95
C ALA A 381 9.20 -12.87 -8.22
N GLY A 382 10.28 -13.47 -8.72
CA GLY A 382 10.97 -13.00 -9.93
C GLY A 382 10.12 -13.17 -11.20
N ALA A 383 10.40 -12.34 -12.22
CA ALA A 383 9.76 -12.45 -13.52
C ALA A 383 10.03 -13.83 -14.16
N GLN A 384 8.97 -14.51 -14.59
CA GLN A 384 9.07 -15.52 -15.65
C GLN A 384 9.16 -14.84 -17.01
#